data_AF-A0A4V3MXJ8-F1
#
_entry.id   AF-A0A4V3MXJ8-F1
#
_cell.length_a   1.000
_cell.length_b   1.000
_cell.length_c   1.000
_cell.angle_alpha   90.00
_cell.angle_beta   90.00
_cell.angle_gamma   90.00
#
_symmetry.space_group_name_H-M   'P 1'
#
loop_
_entity.id
_entity.type
_entity.pdbx_description
1 polymer ?
#
loop_
_entity_poly.entity_id
_entity_poly.type
_entity_poly.pdbx_seq_one_letter_code
_entity_poly.pdbx_strand_id
1 'polypeptide(L)'
;MHLIQILLPRADNDGRPFAREDFDRVKEELANRFKGVTAYLQAPAEGLWLQGAESARDDIIIFEVMAEELELADWHDRRAELERRFRQDEVIIRYMPIGLV
;
A
#
# COMPACT_ATOMS: atom_id res chain seq x y z
N MET A 1 0.57 17.69 9.57
CA MET A 1 -0.03 16.35 9.51
C MET A 1 0.11 15.81 8.09
N HIS A 2 0.31 14.52 7.96
CA HIS A 2 0.57 13.85 6.69
C HIS A 2 -0.43 12.71 6.50
N LEU A 3 -0.99 12.60 5.29
CA LEU A 3 -1.66 11.40 4.84
C LEU A 3 -0.63 10.50 4.17
N ILE A 4 -0.45 9.29 4.67
CA ILE A 4 0.41 8.27 4.06
C ILE A 4 -0.49 7.24 3.40
N GLN A 5 -0.17 6.88 2.16
CA GLN A 5 -0.86 5.87 1.38
C GLN A 5 0.12 4.75 1.00
N ILE A 6 -0.27 3.51 1.25
CA ILE A 6 0.43 2.30 0.79
C ILE A 6 -0.44 1.66 -0.27
N LEU A 7 0.11 1.45 -1.45
CA LEU A 7 -0.55 0.78 -2.57
C LEU A 7 0.02 -0.63 -2.68
N LEU A 8 -0.80 -1.65 -2.42
CA LEU A 8 -0.39 -3.04 -2.52
C LEU A 8 -1.20 -3.76 -3.60
N PRO A 9 -0.54 -4.39 -4.60
CA PRO A 9 -1.22 -5.19 -5.60
C PRO A 9 -1.79 -6.48 -4.98
N ARG A 10 -2.86 -6.99 -5.58
CA ARG A 10 -3.52 -8.23 -5.12
C ARG A 10 -2.84 -9.51 -5.55
N ALA A 11 -1.85 -9.42 -6.44
CA ALA A 11 -1.05 -10.54 -6.90
C ALA A 11 0.44 -10.17 -6.87
N ASP A 12 1.32 -11.18 -6.86
CA ASP A 12 2.76 -10.96 -7.02
C ASP A 12 3.13 -10.66 -8.48
N ASN A 13 4.41 -10.38 -8.73
CA ASN A 13 4.93 -10.12 -10.08
C ASN A 13 4.70 -11.29 -11.08
N ASP A 14 4.46 -12.51 -10.59
CA ASP A 14 4.12 -13.69 -11.40
C ASP A 14 2.59 -13.86 -11.61
N GLY A 15 1.79 -12.91 -11.12
CA GLY A 15 0.33 -12.94 -11.20
C GLY A 15 -0.34 -13.87 -10.19
N ARG A 16 0.36 -14.35 -9.16
CA ARG A 16 -0.23 -15.22 -8.13
C ARG A 16 -0.94 -14.39 -7.06
N PRO A 17 -2.24 -14.61 -6.81
CA PRO A 17 -3.01 -13.80 -5.88
C PRO A 17 -2.58 -14.02 -4.43
N PHE A 18 -2.68 -12.95 -3.64
CA PHE A 18 -2.52 -12.97 -2.18
C PHE A 18 -3.82 -13.30 -1.47
N ALA A 19 -3.69 -13.91 -0.28
CA ALA A 19 -4.83 -14.21 0.56
C ALA A 19 -5.35 -12.93 1.22
N ARG A 20 -6.62 -12.91 1.64
CA ARG A 20 -7.20 -11.73 2.31
C ARG A 20 -6.47 -11.44 3.61
N GLU A 21 -6.05 -12.49 4.30
CA GLU A 21 -5.37 -12.48 5.59
C GLU A 21 -4.04 -11.73 5.52
N ASP A 22 -3.35 -11.77 4.37
CA ASP A 22 -2.11 -11.02 4.15
C ASP A 22 -2.35 -9.50 4.26
N PHE A 23 -3.50 -9.03 3.76
CA PHE A 23 -3.93 -7.63 3.81
C PHE A 23 -4.53 -7.24 5.16
N ASP A 24 -5.28 -8.15 5.78
CA ASP A 24 -5.82 -7.93 7.13
C ASP A 24 -4.68 -7.72 8.14
N ARG A 25 -3.58 -8.47 8.00
CA ARG A 25 -2.38 -8.25 8.81
C ARG A 25 -1.76 -6.87 8.61
N VAL A 26 -1.66 -6.37 7.37
CA VAL A 26 -1.19 -4.99 7.10
C VAL A 26 -2.09 -3.98 7.84
N LYS A 27 -3.41 -4.18 7.74
CA LYS A 27 -4.41 -3.32 8.38
C LYS A 27 -4.21 -3.28 9.89
N GLU A 28 -4.10 -4.44 10.53
CA GLU A 28 -3.90 -4.54 11.98
C GLU A 28 -2.59 -3.88 12.44
N GLU A 29 -1.48 -4.13 11.72
CA GLU A 29 -0.17 -3.51 11.99
C GLU A 29 -0.25 -1.97 11.94
N LEU A 30 -0.92 -1.43 10.92
CA LEU A 30 -1.12 0.02 10.78
C LEU A 30 -2.06 0.58 11.85
N ALA A 31 -3.18 -0.09 12.13
CA ALA A 31 -4.14 0.31 13.15
C ALA A 31 -3.48 0.40 14.54
N ASN A 32 -2.67 -0.60 14.89
CA ASN A 32 -1.97 -0.64 16.17
C ASN A 32 -0.93 0.48 16.31
N ARG A 33 -0.23 0.81 15.22
CA ARG A 33 0.82 1.83 15.23
C ARG A 33 0.26 3.25 15.23
N PHE A 34 -0.72 3.53 14.38
CA PHE A 34 -1.22 4.89 14.13
C PHE A 34 -2.54 5.20 14.84
N LYS A 35 -3.05 4.27 15.67
CA LYS A 35 -4.34 4.36 16.38
C LYS A 35 -5.55 4.56 15.45
N GLY A 36 -5.39 4.22 14.17
CA GLY A 36 -6.39 4.34 13.13
C GLY A 36 -5.81 3.99 11.76
N VAL A 37 -6.60 3.31 10.93
CA VAL A 37 -6.28 3.00 9.53
C VAL A 37 -7.57 2.89 8.73
N THR A 38 -7.56 3.42 7.52
CA THR A 38 -8.62 3.16 6.53
C THR A 38 -8.02 2.31 5.43
N ALA A 39 -8.66 1.20 5.11
CA ALA A 39 -8.29 0.36 3.98
C ALA A 39 -9.48 0.25 3.05
N TYR A 40 -9.30 0.53 1.76
CA TYR A 40 -10.31 0.32 0.74
C TYR A 40 -9.73 -0.38 -0.47
N LEU A 41 -10.51 -1.31 -1.02
CA LEU A 41 -10.30 -1.90 -2.34
C LEU A 41 -10.77 -0.88 -3.36
N GLN A 42 -9.86 -0.33 -4.16
CA GLN A 42 -10.30 0.51 -5.26
C GLN A 42 -10.83 -0.38 -6.38
N ALA A 43 -12.08 -0.16 -6.79
CA ALA A 43 -12.57 -0.52 -8.11
C ALA A 43 -13.30 0.71 -8.70
N PRO A 44 -12.96 1.23 -9.89
CA PRO A 44 -11.75 1.02 -10.68
C PRO A 44 -10.92 2.32 -10.77
N ALA A 45 -9.72 2.34 -10.17
CA ALA A 45 -8.64 3.07 -10.84
C ALA A 45 -7.98 2.06 -11.76
N GLU A 46 -8.21 2.16 -13.05
CA GLU A 46 -7.44 1.42 -14.05
C GLU A 46 -6.00 1.96 -13.99
N GLY A 47 -5.15 1.30 -13.21
CA GLY A 47 -3.71 1.53 -13.23
C GLY A 47 -3.14 0.88 -14.49
N LEU A 48 -2.86 1.67 -15.52
CA LEU A 48 -2.13 1.19 -16.70
C LEU A 48 -0.63 1.27 -16.41
N TRP A 49 -0.03 0.18 -15.96
CA TRP A 49 1.42 0.06 -15.90
C TRP A 49 1.94 -0.24 -17.30
N LEU A 50 2.59 0.74 -17.93
CA LEU A 50 3.24 0.56 -19.23
C LEU A 50 4.60 -0.13 -19.03
N GLN A 51 4.58 -1.40 -18.67
CA GLN A 51 5.72 -2.31 -18.86
C GLN A 51 5.25 -3.55 -19.62
N GLY A 52 5.55 -3.61 -20.93
CA GLY A 52 5.33 -4.81 -21.75
C GLY A 52 3.93 -4.95 -22.35
N ALA A 53 3.82 -5.82 -23.35
CA ALA A 53 2.71 -5.91 -24.31
C ALA A 53 1.37 -6.44 -23.76
N GLU A 54 1.21 -6.58 -22.45
CA GLU A 54 -0.04 -7.00 -21.82
C GLU A 54 -0.34 -6.07 -20.64
N SER A 55 -1.34 -5.20 -20.82
CA SER A 55 -1.90 -4.39 -19.73
C SER A 55 -2.65 -5.31 -18.77
N ALA A 56 -1.94 -5.83 -17.76
CA ALA A 56 -2.54 -6.56 -16.65
C ALA A 56 -3.41 -5.60 -15.82
N ARG A 57 -4.67 -5.98 -15.60
CA ARG A 57 -5.54 -5.29 -14.64
C ARG A 57 -5.10 -5.69 -13.24
N ASP A 58 -4.19 -4.93 -12.67
CA ASP A 58 -3.79 -5.13 -11.28
C ASP A 58 -4.78 -4.42 -10.36
N ASP A 59 -5.66 -5.21 -9.75
CA ASP A 59 -6.44 -4.74 -8.61
C ASP A 59 -5.46 -4.36 -7.47
N ILE A 60 -5.59 -3.14 -6.95
CA ILE A 60 -4.75 -2.61 -5.86
C ILE A 60 -5.60 -2.38 -4.61
N ILE A 61 -5.02 -2.68 -3.45
CA ILE A 61 -5.56 -2.32 -2.15
C ILE A 61 -4.78 -1.12 -1.62
N ILE A 62 -5.52 -0.07 -1.26
CA ILE A 62 -4.94 1.16 -0.71
C ILE A 62 -5.17 1.17 0.80
N PHE A 63 -4.08 1.34 1.53
CA PHE A 63 -4.11 1.60 2.97
C PHE A 63 -3.74 3.04 3.23
N GLU A 64 -4.51 3.71 4.08
CA GLU A 64 -4.31 5.11 4.44
C GLU A 64 -4.17 5.25 5.95
N VAL A 65 -3.14 5.99 6.36
CA VAL A 65 -2.96 6.42 7.75
C VAL A 65 -2.65 7.90 7.80
N MET A 66 -3.16 8.57 8.82
CA MET A 66 -2.81 9.95 9.13
C MET A 66 -1.75 9.95 10.23
N ALA A 67 -0.65 10.68 10.03
CA ALA A 67 0.42 10.80 11.02
C ALA A 67 0.80 12.27 11.24
N GLU A 68 1.05 12.65 12.49
CA GLU A 68 1.51 14.00 12.81
C GLU A 68 2.94 14.22 12.31
N GLU A 69 3.83 13.28 12.61
CA GLU A 69 5.23 13.25 12.23
C GLU A 69 5.51 12.19 11.15
N LEU A 70 6.54 12.42 10.33
CA LEU A 70 6.92 11.54 9.24
C LEU A 70 8.40 11.17 9.36
N GLU A 71 8.67 10.02 9.99
CA GLU A 71 10.00 9.42 10.03
C GLU A 71 10.25 8.59 8.76
N LEU A 72 10.95 9.18 7.79
CA LEU A 72 11.15 8.57 6.47
C LEU A 72 11.89 7.23 6.53
N ALA A 73 12.84 7.06 7.45
CA ALA A 73 13.57 5.80 7.62
C ALA A 73 12.64 4.62 7.93
N ASP A 74 11.69 4.82 8.85
CA ASP A 74 10.70 3.80 9.19
C ASP A 74 9.83 3.40 8.00
N TRP A 75 9.50 4.36 7.13
CA TRP A 75 8.72 4.11 5.92
C TRP A 75 9.53 3.41 4.83
N HIS A 76 10.83 3.66 4.74
CA HIS A 76 11.73 2.90 3.88
C HIS A 76 11.86 1.44 4.34
N ASP A 77 12.01 1.20 5.64
CA ASP A 77 12.09 -0.15 6.20
C ASP A 77 10.76 -0.91 6.01
N ARG A 78 9.64 -0.21 6.25
CA ARG A 78 8.28 -0.73 5.98
C ARG A 78 8.12 -1.09 4.50
N ARG A 79 8.58 -0.25 3.58
CA ARG A 79 8.52 -0.51 2.14
C ARG A 79 9.28 -1.80 1.79
N ALA A 80 10.53 -1.92 2.23
CA ALA A 80 11.35 -3.11 1.98
C ALA A 80 10.73 -4.40 2.59
N GLU A 81 10.13 -4.30 3.77
CA GLU A 81 9.40 -5.42 4.40
C GLU A 81 8.21 -5.86 3.56
N LEU A 82 7.42 -4.90 3.08
CA LEU A 82 6.26 -5.16 2.23
C LEU A 82 6.64 -5.70 0.85
N GLU A 83 7.69 -5.18 0.22
CA GLU A 83 8.22 -5.69 -1.06
C GLU A 83 8.57 -7.17 -0.94
N ARG A 84 9.30 -7.55 0.12
CA ARG A 84 9.63 -8.95 0.40
C ARG A 84 8.40 -9.80 0.70
N ARG A 85 7.45 -9.29 1.49
CA ARG A 85 6.24 -10.02 1.90
C ARG A 85 5.28 -10.26 0.74
N PHE A 86 5.07 -9.24 -0.09
CA PHE A 86 4.19 -9.26 -1.25
C PHE A 86 4.90 -9.62 -2.55
N ARG A 87 6.17 -10.07 -2.48
CA ARG A 87 6.95 -10.50 -3.66
C ARG A 87 6.83 -9.52 -4.82
N GLN A 88 6.98 -8.23 -4.49
CA GLN A 88 6.92 -7.11 -5.41
C GLN A 88 8.32 -6.55 -5.61
N ASP A 89 8.62 -6.12 -6.82
CA ASP A 89 9.90 -5.45 -7.10
C ASP A 89 9.89 -4.03 -6.55
N GLU A 90 8.73 -3.40 -6.53
CA GLU A 90 8.52 -2.06 -5.99
C GLU A 90 7.13 -1.93 -5.35
N VAL A 91 7.09 -1.47 -4.09
CA VAL A 91 5.86 -1.05 -3.42
C VAL A 91 5.81 0.47 -3.35
N ILE A 92 4.68 1.05 -3.79
CA ILE A 92 4.46 2.49 -3.65
C ILE A 92 3.98 2.80 -2.23
N ILE A 93 4.81 3.56 -1.52
CA ILE A 93 4.40 4.32 -0.34
C ILE A 93 4.58 5.80 -0.68
N ARG A 94 3.50 6.57 -0.59
CA ARG A 94 3.53 8.02 -0.85
C ARG A 94 2.88 8.78 0.30
N TYR A 95 3.25 10.04 0.47
CA TYR A 95 2.67 10.89 1.49
C TYR A 95 2.32 12.28 0.95
N MET A 96 1.36 12.93 1.57
CA MET A 96 0.92 14.30 1.23
C MET A 96 0.69 15.09 2.52
N PRO A 97 1.09 16.37 2.59
CA PRO A 97 0.69 17.24 3.70
C PRO A 97 -0.83 17.48 3.64
N ILE A 98 -1.48 17.42 4.80
CA ILE A 98 -2.93 17.65 4.92
C ILE A 98 -3.23 18.65 6.04
N GLY A 99 -4.28 19.44 5.84
CA GLY A 99 -4.89 20.29 6.86
C GLY A 99 -6.16 19.65 7.39
N LEU A 100 -6.40 19.81 8.70
CA LEU A 100 -7.66 19.47 9.35
C LEU A 100 -8.45 20.76 9.59
N VAL A 101 -9.78 20.66 9.49
CA VAL A 101 -10.73 21.77 9.75
C VAL A 101 -11.50 21.48 11.01
#